data_AF-A0A9D5C8T1-F1
#
_entry.id   AF-A0A9D5C8T1-F1
#
_cell.length_a   1.000
_cell.length_b   1.000
_cell.length_c   1.000
_cell.angle_alpha   90.00
_cell.angle_beta   90.00
_cell.angle_gamma   90.00
#
_symmetry.space_group_name_H-M   'P 1'
#
loop_
_entity.id
_entity.type
_entity.pdbx_description
1 polymer ?
#
loop_
_entity_poly.entity_id
_entity_poly.type
_entity_poly.pdbx_seq_one_letter_code
_entity_poly.pdbx_strand_id
1 'polypeptide(L)' 'MGVASLRVVDGSTFSVSPGTNPQATLMMMGRYMGRKMNEERRMIERRRNRRRTTTAPPPGP' A
#
# COMPACT_ATOMS: atom_id res chain seq x y z
N MET A 1 -19.54 3.83 5.39
CA MET A 1 -18.41 3.50 4.50
C MET A 1 -17.96 4.78 3.80
N GLY A 2 -16.66 5.06 3.74
CA GLY A 2 -16.13 6.12 2.87
C GLY A 2 -15.31 7.23 3.55
N VAL A 3 -14.21 6.86 4.21
CA VAL A 3 -13.17 7.83 4.62
C VAL A 3 -11.96 7.64 3.72
N ALA A 4 -11.54 8.69 3.02
CA ALA A 4 -10.34 8.64 2.20
C ALA A 4 -9.09 8.46 3.09
N SER A 5 -8.14 7.65 2.63
CA SER A 5 -6.83 7.45 3.28
C SER A 5 -6.83 6.80 4.68
N LEU A 6 -7.97 6.31 5.18
CA LEU A 6 -8.05 5.53 6.42
C LEU A 6 -8.00 4.02 6.11
N ARG A 7 -7.23 3.28 6.91
CA ARG A 7 -7.10 1.82 6.82
C ARG A 7 -7.13 1.23 8.23
N VAL A 8 -7.86 0.12 8.41
CA VAL A 8 -7.88 -0.67 9.66
C VAL A 8 -7.24 -2.02 9.34
N VAL A 9 -6.26 -2.44 10.14
CA VAL A 9 -5.53 -3.71 9.97
C VAL A 9 -5.38 -4.37 11.34
N ASP A 10 -6.42 -5.09 11.75
CA ASP A 10 -6.47 -5.84 13.01
C ASP A 10 -7.52 -6.96 12.93
N GLY A 11 -7.74 -7.65 14.06
CA GLY A 11 -8.72 -8.74 14.17
C GLY A 11 -10.17 -8.33 13.94
N SER A 12 -10.51 -7.05 14.11
CA SER A 12 -11.89 -6.55 13.92
C SER A 12 -12.35 -6.63 12.47
N THR A 13 -11.42 -6.80 11.54
CA THR A 13 -11.69 -6.92 10.10
C THR A 13 -12.20 -8.32 9.69
N PHE A 14 -12.23 -9.28 10.61
CA PHE A 14 -12.72 -10.64 10.36
C PHE A 14 -14.02 -10.92 11.12
N SER A 15 -14.99 -11.56 10.46
CA SER A 15 -16.22 -12.05 11.11
C SER A 15 -16.00 -13.32 11.92
N VAL A 16 -14.94 -14.08 11.62
CA VAL A 16 -14.53 -15.31 12.29
C VAL A 16 -13.03 -15.29 12.44
N SER A 17 -12.50 -15.79 13.56
CA SER A 17 -11.05 -15.85 13.80
C SER A 17 -10.33 -16.61 12.68
N PRO A 18 -9.28 -16.04 12.05
CA PRO A 18 -8.60 -16.68 10.94
C PRO A 18 -7.58 -17.72 11.42
N GLY A 19 -7.62 -18.91 10.80
CA GLY A 19 -6.68 -20.00 11.06
C GLY A 19 -6.76 -20.58 12.48
N THR A 20 -5.90 -21.56 12.78
CA THR A 20 -5.82 -22.20 14.11
C THR A 20 -5.06 -21.34 15.12
N ASN A 21 -4.21 -20.42 14.67
CA ASN A 21 -3.47 -19.47 15.50
C ASN A 21 -3.71 -18.02 15.00
N PRO A 22 -4.77 -17.35 15.49
CA PRO A 22 -5.16 -16.03 15.01
C PRO A 22 -4.09 -14.95 15.19
N GLN A 23 -3.25 -15.08 16.22
CA GLN A 23 -2.17 -14.14 16.48
C GLN A 23 -1.11 -14.20 15.36
N ALA A 24 -0.69 -15.41 14.97
CA ALA A 24 0.27 -15.58 13.88
C ALA A 24 -0.26 -14.99 12.56
N THR A 25 -1.56 -15.21 12.28
CA THR A 25 -2.20 -14.68 11.08
C THR A 25 -2.26 -13.14 11.09
N LEU A 26 -2.59 -12.51 12.21
CA LEU A 26 -2.58 -11.05 12.32
C LEU A 26 -1.19 -10.45 12.15
N MET A 27 -0.16 -11.08 12.71
CA MET A 27 1.22 -10.64 12.54
C MET A 27 1.64 -10.67 11.06
N MET A 28 1.29 -11.75 10.35
CA MET A 28 1.55 -11.86 8.90
C MET A 28 0.78 -10.80 8.10
N MET A 29 -0.49 -10.58 8.42
CA MET A 29 -1.34 -9.61 7.74
C MET A 29 -0.81 -8.17 7.92
N GLY A 30 -0.40 -7.81 9.13
CA GLY A 30 0.20 -6.50 9.40
C GLY A 30 1.43 -6.25 8.52
N ARG A 31 2.33 -7.24 8.43
CA ARG A 31 3.51 -7.16 7.54
C ARG A 31 3.12 -7.06 6.07
N TYR A 32 2.16 -7.86 5.61
CA TYR A 32 1.69 -7.84 4.23
C TYR A 32 1.10 -6.48 3.84
N MET A 33 0.19 -5.94 4.66
CA MET A 33 -0.45 -4.65 4.38
C MET A 33 0.57 -3.51 4.41
N GLY A 34 1.49 -3.50 5.37
CA GLY A 34 2.58 -2.53 5.42
C GLY A 34 3.45 -2.55 4.16
N ARG A 35 3.80 -3.74 3.67
CA ARG A 35 4.52 -3.90 2.40
C ARG A 35 3.72 -3.38 1.21
N LYS A 36 2.45 -3.78 1.09
CA LYS A 36 1.57 -3.37 -0.01
C LYS A 36 1.44 -1.84 -0.09
N MET A 37 1.25 -1.18 1.05
CA MET A 37 1.19 0.29 1.12
C MET A 37 2.48 0.97 0.64
N ASN A 38 3.64 0.40 0.97
CA ASN A 38 4.92 0.93 0.51
C ASN A 38 5.13 0.72 -0.99
N GLU A 39 4.72 -0.44 -1.52
CA GLU A 39 4.75 -0.73 -2.96
C GLU A 39 3.83 0.23 -3.73
N GLU A 40 2.61 0.48 -3.26
CA GLU A 40 1.67 1.46 -3.83
C GLU A 40 2.27 2.87 -3.87
N ARG A 41 2.89 3.33 -2.77
CA ARG A 41 3.57 4.63 -2.70
C ARG A 41 4.69 4.73 -3.74
N ARG A 42 5.54 3.70 -3.85
CA ARG A 42 6.62 3.64 -4.84
C ARG A 42 6.10 3.66 -6.27
N MET A 43 4.99 2.98 -6.57
CA MET A 43 4.37 3.02 -7.89
C MET A 43 3.87 4.42 -8.26
N ILE A 44 3.24 5.12 -7.31
CA ILE A 44 2.78 6.50 -7.52
C ILE A 44 3.97 7.42 -7.79
N GLU A 45 5.04 7.30 -7.01
CA GLU A 45 6.27 8.07 -7.19
C GLU A 45 6.91 7.81 -8.56
N ARG A 46 7.06 6.54 -8.96
CA ARG A 46 7.59 6.17 -10.28
C ARG A 46 6.76 6.77 -11.42
N ARG A 47 5.43 6.72 -11.32
CA ARG A 47 4.51 7.32 -12.30
C ARG A 47 4.68 8.84 -12.37
N ARG A 48 4.83 9.52 -11.23
CA ARG A 48 5.09 10.97 -11.17
C ARG A 48 6.43 11.32 -11.81
N ASN A 49 7.49 10.57 -11.51
CA ASN A 49 8.82 10.81 -12.08
C ASN A 49 8.84 10.58 -13.59
N ARG A 50 8.21 9.51 -14.08
CA ARG A 50 8.11 9.26 -15.53
C ARG A 50 7.38 10.41 -16.25
N ARG A 51 6.29 10.94 -15.67
CA ARG A 51 5.58 12.09 -16.27
C ARG A 51 6.48 13.32 -16.35
N ARG A 52 7.26 13.61 -15.29
CA ARG A 52 8.21 14.73 -15.28
C ARG A 52 9.28 14.61 -16.36
N THR A 53 9.84 13.42 -16.58
CA THR A 53 10.87 13.22 -17.61
C THR A 53 10.33 13.34 -19.03
N THR A 54 9.08 12.93 -19.28
CA THR A 54 8.48 13.02 -20.63
C THR A 54 8.01 14.41 -21.00
N THR A 55 7.75 15.28 -20.02
CA THR A 55 7.32 16.67 -20.25
C THR A 55 8.47 17.68 -20.16
N ALA A 56 9.68 17.23 -19.83
CA ALA A 56 10.85 18.10 -19.83
C ALA A 56 11.21 18.45 -21.28
N PRO A 57 11.44 19.73 -21.62
CA PRO A 57 11.96 20.08 -22.94
C PRO A 57 13.33 19.39 -23.15
N PRO A 58 13.67 18.99 -24.39
CA PRO A 58 14.98 18.41 -24.66
C PRO A 58 16.09 19.37 -24.21
N PRO A 59 17.25 18.85 -23.75
CA PRO A 59 18.41 19.71 -23.52
C PRO A 59 18.70 20.49 -24.80
N GLY A 60 18.97 21.78 -24.67
CA GLY A 60 19.30 22.65 -25.79
C GLY A 60 20.53 22.14 -26.56
N PRO A 61 20.73 22.62 -27.80
CA PRO A 61 21.90 22.25 -28.60
C PRO A 61 23.22 22.60 -27.90
#